data_AF-U6MX22-F1
#
_entry.id   AF-U6MX22-F1
#
_cell.length_a   1.000
_cell.length_b   1.000
_cell.length_c   1.000
_cell.angle_alpha   90.00
_cell.angle_beta   90.00
_cell.angle_gamma   90.00
#
_symmetry.space_group_name_H-M   'P 1'
#
loop_
_entity.id
_entity.type
_entity.pdbx_description
1 polymer ?
#
loop_
_entity_poly.entity_id
_entity_poly.type
_entity_poly.pdbx_seq_one_letter_code
_entity_poly.pdbx_strand_id
1 'polypeptide(L)'
;MQKSKPAHRFEEDRDKVRFFKQRAKRARYDLSRFEPAIREIMEKSIQGTLHRGLYPFVDEPSGRSAVEEPVRAKRETSVIGRSTEWTWDSALPEVVQKPQSSVNALEKSKKRLVVFVLGGILQSEMRCAYEVSKELNCEIFIGGTSILTPSQVLKQLKEQSSMN
;
A
#
# COMPACT_ATOMS: atom_id res chain seq x y z
N MET A 1 19.87 -30.02 24.44
CA MET A 1 18.98 -29.31 23.50
C MET A 1 18.26 -28.19 24.24
N GLN A 2 18.71 -26.94 24.11
CA GLN A 2 17.98 -25.81 24.67
C GLN A 2 16.70 -25.62 23.85
N LYS A 3 15.53 -25.75 24.50
CA LYS A 3 14.25 -25.45 23.86
C LYS A 3 14.19 -23.94 23.64
N SER A 4 14.27 -23.49 22.40
CA SER A 4 14.06 -22.08 22.05
C SER A 4 12.66 -21.69 22.52
N LYS A 5 12.57 -20.68 23.40
CA LYS A 5 11.29 -20.08 23.76
C LYS A 5 10.60 -19.63 22.47
N PRO A 6 9.28 -19.81 22.30
CA PRO A 6 8.58 -19.27 21.14
C PRO A 6 8.73 -17.75 21.19
N ALA A 7 9.63 -17.22 20.36
CA ALA A 7 9.91 -15.79 20.28
C ALA A 7 8.64 -15.11 19.79
N HIS A 8 8.15 -14.12 20.54
CA HIS A 8 7.06 -13.30 20.05
C HIS A 8 7.63 -12.45 18.91
N ARG A 9 6.95 -12.38 17.76
CA ARG A 9 7.43 -11.67 16.55
C ARG A 9 7.87 -10.22 16.78
N PHE A 10 7.42 -9.61 17.89
CA PHE A 10 7.70 -8.24 18.29
C PHE A 10 8.39 -8.14 19.67
N GLU A 11 9.11 -9.18 20.11
CA GLU A 11 9.76 -9.20 21.44
C GLU A 11 10.79 -8.07 21.61
N GLU A 12 11.43 -7.67 20.51
CA GLU A 12 12.40 -6.57 20.46
C GLU A 12 11.70 -5.19 20.48
N ASP A 13 10.56 -5.06 19.80
CA ASP A 13 9.83 -3.80 19.62
C ASP A 13 8.64 -3.67 20.59
N ARG A 14 8.92 -3.28 21.84
CA ARG A 14 7.89 -3.08 22.88
C ARG A 14 6.79 -2.10 22.46
N ASP A 15 7.12 -1.10 21.66
CA ASP A 15 6.16 -0.10 21.20
C ASP A 15 5.17 -0.67 20.18
N LYS A 16 5.64 -1.53 19.26
CA LYS A 16 4.75 -2.26 18.34
C LYS A 16 3.81 -3.17 19.12
N VAL A 17 4.31 -3.87 20.15
CA VAL A 17 3.46 -4.68 21.02
C VAL A 17 2.37 -3.85 21.69
N ARG A 18 2.71 -2.66 22.22
CA ARG A 18 1.72 -1.74 22.83
C ARG A 18 0.70 -1.26 21.81
N PHE A 19 1.15 -0.89 20.60
CA PHE A 19 0.29 -0.45 19.51
C PHE A 19 -0.73 -1.52 19.11
N PHE A 20 -0.29 -2.76 18.85
CA PHE A 20 -1.18 -3.86 18.49
C PHE A 20 -2.12 -4.25 19.63
N LYS A 21 -1.67 -4.19 20.88
CA LYS A 21 -2.54 -4.41 22.05
C LYS A 21 -3.63 -3.36 22.16
N GLN A 22 -3.30 -2.08 21.94
CA GLN A 22 -4.29 -1.00 21.96
C GLN A 22 -5.30 -1.14 20.82
N ARG A 23 -4.84 -1.57 19.64
CA ARG A 23 -5.69 -1.79 18.47
C ARG A 23 -6.62 -2.99 18.64
N ALA A 24 -6.11 -4.10 19.19
CA ALA A 24 -6.92 -5.26 19.57
C ALA A 24 -8.01 -4.93 20.60
N LYS A 25 -7.75 -3.99 21.53
CA LYS A 25 -8.76 -3.50 22.49
C LYS A 25 -9.87 -2.68 21.84
N ARG A 26 -9.61 -2.07 20.68
CA ARG A 26 -10.61 -1.28 19.92
C ARG A 26 -11.48 -2.14 19.01
N ALA A 27 -11.16 -3.42 18.84
CA ALA A 27 -11.94 -4.32 18.01
C ALA A 27 -13.36 -4.47 18.56
N ARG A 28 -14.36 -4.41 17.68
CA ARG A 28 -15.78 -4.59 18.06
C ARG A 28 -16.11 -5.99 18.53
N TYR A 29 -15.33 -6.98 18.08
CA TYR A 29 -15.60 -8.39 18.34
C TYR A 29 -14.39 -9.05 18.98
N ASP A 30 -14.64 -9.87 20.00
CA ASP A 30 -13.58 -10.55 20.76
C ASP A 30 -12.83 -11.61 19.95
N LEU A 31 -13.49 -12.24 18.99
CA LEU A 31 -12.90 -13.27 18.12
C LEU A 31 -12.25 -12.69 16.86
N SER A 32 -12.33 -11.38 16.62
CA SER A 32 -11.78 -10.72 15.43
C SER A 32 -10.84 -9.57 15.78
N ARG A 33 -10.09 -9.74 16.87
CA ARG A 33 -9.12 -8.75 17.36
C ARG A 33 -7.84 -8.67 16.51
N PHE A 34 -7.55 -9.71 15.73
CA PHE A 34 -6.35 -9.77 14.89
C PHE A 34 -6.52 -8.88 13.65
N GLU A 35 -5.54 -8.03 13.39
CA GLU A 35 -5.42 -7.29 12.14
C GLU A 35 -4.14 -7.67 11.38
N PRO A 36 -4.23 -7.92 10.06
CA PRO A 36 -3.08 -8.12 9.19
C PRO A 36 -2.07 -6.96 9.23
N ALA A 37 -0.79 -7.29 9.25
CA ALA A 37 0.30 -6.31 9.28
C ALA A 37 0.32 -5.38 8.05
N ILE A 38 -0.21 -5.84 6.91
CA ILE A 38 -0.31 -5.05 5.69
C ILE A 38 -1.14 -3.78 5.87
N ARG A 39 -2.09 -3.78 6.82
CA ARG A 39 -2.89 -2.60 7.16
C ARG A 39 -2.01 -1.45 7.63
N GLU A 40 -1.07 -1.72 8.53
CA GLU A 40 -0.13 -0.71 9.05
C GLU A 40 0.77 -0.17 7.93
N ILE A 41 1.22 -1.05 7.03
CA ILE A 41 2.06 -0.67 5.89
C ILE A 41 1.30 0.27 4.95
N MET A 42 0.04 -0.04 4.62
CA MET A 42 -0.82 0.80 3.79
C MET A 42 -1.04 2.18 4.43
N GLU A 43 -1.42 2.22 5.72
CA GLU A 43 -1.65 3.46 6.47
C GLU A 43 -0.39 4.34 6.47
N LYS A 44 0.78 3.76 6.80
CA LYS A 44 2.06 4.46 6.84
C LYS A 44 2.53 4.91 5.46
N SER A 45 2.27 4.12 4.42
CA SER A 45 2.61 4.47 3.04
C SER A 45 1.85 5.70 2.56
N ILE A 46 0.56 5.82 2.90
CA ILE A 46 -0.28 6.96 2.52
C ILE A 46 0.11 8.23 3.29
N GLN A 47 0.49 8.06 4.56
CA GLN A 47 0.99 9.13 5.44
C GLN A 47 2.43 9.56 5.11
N GLY A 48 3.22 8.73 4.41
CA GLY A 48 4.62 8.99 4.14
C GLY A 48 5.55 8.75 5.35
N THR A 49 5.06 8.07 6.39
CA THR A 49 5.79 7.75 7.63
C THR A 49 6.37 6.34 7.63
N LEU A 50 6.33 5.63 6.50
CA LEU A 50 6.89 4.30 6.35
C LEU A 50 8.42 4.33 6.50
N HIS A 51 8.97 3.35 7.21
CA HIS A 51 10.40 3.30 7.51
C HIS A 51 11.22 3.03 6.24
N ARG A 52 11.99 4.03 5.80
CA ARG A 52 12.80 3.98 4.57
C ARG A 52 13.87 2.87 4.58
N GLY A 53 14.38 2.50 5.75
CA GLY A 53 15.38 1.41 5.84
C GLY A 53 14.80 0.01 5.66
N LEU A 54 13.50 -0.19 5.90
CA LEU A 54 12.82 -1.49 5.68
C LEU A 54 12.16 -1.54 4.31
N TYR A 55 11.69 -0.39 3.83
CA TYR A 55 11.03 -0.23 2.54
C TYR A 55 11.69 0.92 1.77
N PRO A 56 12.86 0.66 1.14
CA PRO A 56 13.56 1.67 0.35
C PRO A 56 12.82 1.96 -0.96
N PHE A 57 12.97 3.19 -1.46
CA PHE A 57 12.54 3.54 -2.80
C PHE A 57 13.58 3.06 -3.81
N VAL A 58 13.10 2.50 -4.93
CA VAL A 58 13.97 2.11 -6.07
C VAL A 58 14.39 3.36 -6.83
N ASP A 59 13.42 4.23 -7.13
CA ASP A 59 13.65 5.58 -7.63
C ASP A 59 13.13 6.57 -6.59
N GLU A 60 14.00 7.48 -6.15
CA GLU A 60 13.59 8.54 -5.25
C GLU A 60 12.69 9.51 -6.03
N PRO A 61 11.44 9.75 -5.58
CA PRO A 61 10.53 10.61 -6.34
C PRO A 61 11.11 12.01 -6.39
N SER A 62 11.52 12.44 -7.58
CA SER A 62 12.22 13.69 -7.91
C SER A 62 11.42 14.98 -7.67
N GLY A 63 10.41 14.95 -6.79
CA GLY A 63 9.56 16.10 -6.49
C GLY A 63 8.91 16.09 -5.10
N ARG A 64 9.39 15.27 -4.15
CA ARG A 64 8.92 15.32 -2.75
C ARG A 64 10.06 15.57 -1.77
N SER A 65 10.82 16.63 -2.01
CA SER A 65 11.60 17.24 -0.94
C SER A 65 10.63 17.94 0.01
N ALA A 66 10.52 17.44 1.23
CA ALA A 66 9.93 18.15 2.35
C ALA A 66 10.88 19.26 2.80
N VAL A 67 11.12 20.25 1.94
CA VAL A 67 11.65 21.59 2.26
C VAL A 67 11.11 22.52 1.17
N GLU A 68 10.21 23.42 1.56
CA GLU A 68 9.75 24.53 0.72
C GLU A 68 10.93 25.49 0.47
N GLU A 69 11.27 25.72 -0.79
CA GLU A 69 12.04 26.88 -1.25
C GLU A 69 11.48 27.31 -2.64
N PRO A 70 11.13 28.59 -2.84
CA PRO A 70 10.42 29.02 -4.04
C PRO A 70 11.41 29.31 -5.17
N VAL A 71 11.79 28.29 -5.93
CA VAL A 71 12.64 28.51 -7.12
C VAL A 71 11.79 28.69 -8.37
N ARG A 72 11.44 29.96 -8.59
CA ARG A 72 11.24 30.69 -9.86
C ARG A 72 11.20 29.83 -11.14
N ALA A 73 10.01 29.78 -11.73
CA ALA A 73 9.76 29.21 -13.05
C ALA A 73 10.69 29.81 -14.12
N LYS A 74 11.51 28.97 -14.75
CA LYS A 74 12.14 29.26 -16.03
C LYS A 74 11.42 28.44 -17.09
N ARG A 75 10.59 29.11 -17.89
CA ARG A 75 10.00 28.55 -19.11
C ARG A 75 11.12 28.44 -20.13
N GLU A 76 11.49 27.22 -20.50
CA GLU A 76 12.34 26.97 -21.65
C GLU A 76 11.45 26.45 -22.77
N THR A 77 11.39 27.21 -23.86
CA THR A 77 10.69 26.86 -25.09
C THR A 77 11.47 25.74 -25.78
N SER A 78 11.07 24.49 -25.60
CA SER A 78 11.61 23.40 -26.43
C SER A 78 10.86 23.35 -27.76
N VAL A 79 11.65 23.41 -28.82
CA VAL A 79 11.23 23.29 -30.20
C VAL A 79 10.74 21.87 -30.44
N ILE A 80 9.59 21.77 -31.10
CA ILE A 80 8.86 20.54 -31.41
C ILE A 80 9.74 19.62 -32.27
N GLY A 81 10.37 18.63 -31.63
CA GLY A 81 10.87 17.41 -32.25
C GLY A 81 9.89 16.29 -31.94
N ARG A 82 9.40 15.60 -32.97
CA ARG A 82 8.43 14.50 -32.87
C ARG A 82 9.03 13.31 -32.10
N SER A 83 8.98 13.36 -30.78
CA SER A 83 9.19 12.22 -29.90
C SER A 83 8.03 12.18 -28.93
N THR A 84 7.16 11.18 -29.10
CA THR A 84 6.05 10.92 -28.18
C THR A 84 6.64 10.39 -26.88
N GLU A 85 6.91 11.30 -25.94
CA GLU A 85 7.18 10.92 -24.57
C GLU A 85 5.91 10.36 -23.95
N TRP A 86 5.97 9.10 -23.51
CA TRP A 86 4.82 8.43 -22.91
C TRP A 86 4.74 8.80 -21.44
N THR A 87 3.98 9.85 -21.13
CA THR A 87 3.61 10.21 -19.76
C THR A 87 2.36 9.44 -19.31
N TRP A 88 2.43 8.80 -18.15
CA TRP A 88 1.30 8.06 -17.54
C TRP A 88 0.06 8.93 -17.25
N ASP A 89 0.20 10.25 -17.30
CA ASP A 89 -0.89 11.22 -17.16
C ASP A 89 -1.65 11.50 -18.46
N SER A 90 -1.18 11.04 -19.62
CA SER A 90 -1.73 11.41 -20.94
C SER A 90 -2.85 10.47 -21.43
N ALA A 91 -3.34 9.55 -20.60
CA ALA A 91 -4.35 8.56 -20.99
C ALA A 91 -5.80 9.08 -20.95
N LEU A 92 -6.07 10.33 -21.33
CA LEU A 92 -7.42 10.78 -21.67
C LEU A 92 -7.39 11.73 -22.87
N PRO A 93 -8.11 11.44 -23.98
CA PRO A 93 -8.29 12.39 -25.06
C PRO A 93 -9.24 13.50 -24.60
N GLU A 94 -8.71 14.71 -24.48
CA GLU A 94 -9.48 15.94 -24.29
C GLU A 94 -10.16 16.30 -25.62
N VAL A 95 -11.26 15.61 -25.93
CA VAL A 95 -12.20 16.04 -26.97
C VAL A 95 -13.40 16.64 -26.26
N VAL A 96 -13.39 17.98 -26.25
CA VAL A 96 -14.51 18.90 -26.02
C VAL A 96 -15.88 18.27 -26.27
N GLN A 97 -16.71 18.13 -25.23
CA GLN A 97 -18.18 18.32 -25.31
C GLN A 97 -18.92 18.31 -23.96
N LYS A 98 -19.55 19.48 -23.67
CA LYS A 98 -20.69 19.81 -22.77
C LYS A 98 -20.58 19.60 -21.25
N PRO A 99 -21.07 20.57 -20.44
CA PRO A 99 -21.06 20.49 -18.98
C PRO A 99 -22.24 19.65 -18.52
N GLN A 100 -22.03 18.36 -18.30
CA GLN A 100 -22.95 17.54 -17.52
C GLN A 100 -22.20 16.95 -16.32
N SER A 101 -22.78 17.26 -15.15
CA SER A 101 -22.54 16.70 -13.82
C SER A 101 -21.11 16.79 -13.24
N SER A 102 -20.91 17.86 -12.49
CA SER A 102 -19.84 18.16 -11.54
C SER A 102 -19.78 17.18 -10.34
N VAL A 103 -19.64 15.87 -10.60
CA VAL A 103 -19.43 14.84 -9.57
C VAL A 103 -18.16 14.04 -9.78
N ASN A 104 -17.62 14.01 -11.01
CA ASN A 104 -16.48 13.14 -11.37
C ASN A 104 -15.11 13.82 -11.35
N ALA A 105 -15.03 15.14 -11.14
CA ALA A 105 -13.75 15.86 -11.10
C ALA A 105 -13.04 15.71 -9.75
N LEU A 106 -13.77 15.49 -8.65
CA LEU A 106 -13.21 15.29 -7.31
C LEU A 106 -12.57 13.90 -7.14
N GLU A 107 -13.03 12.91 -7.90
CA GLU A 107 -12.48 11.54 -7.93
C GLU A 107 -11.10 11.47 -8.62
N LYS A 108 -10.70 12.49 -9.40
CA LYS A 108 -9.48 12.43 -10.22
C LYS A 108 -8.15 12.62 -9.48
N SER A 109 -8.15 12.91 -8.17
CA SER A 109 -6.91 13.18 -7.41
C SER A 109 -6.76 12.36 -6.13
N LYS A 110 -7.37 11.17 -6.06
CA LYS A 110 -7.12 10.25 -4.95
C LYS A 110 -5.70 9.68 -5.05
N LYS A 111 -4.98 9.62 -3.94
CA LYS A 111 -3.69 8.91 -3.86
C LYS A 111 -3.95 7.44 -4.22
N ARG A 112 -3.20 6.91 -5.19
CA ARG A 112 -3.27 5.52 -5.65
C ARG A 112 -2.11 4.73 -5.03
N LEU A 113 -2.41 3.62 -4.37
CA LEU A 113 -1.44 2.70 -3.79
C LEU A 113 -1.64 1.30 -4.39
N VAL A 114 -0.59 0.73 -4.97
CA VAL A 114 -0.59 -0.64 -5.46
C VAL A 114 0.30 -1.47 -4.55
N VAL A 115 -0.23 -2.55 -4.00
CA VAL A 115 0.48 -3.46 -3.11
C VAL A 115 0.48 -4.86 -3.71
N PHE A 116 1.67 -5.43 -3.88
CA PHE A 116 1.85 -6.78 -4.42
C PHE A 116 2.50 -7.68 -3.38
N VAL A 117 1.83 -8.78 -3.02
CA VAL A 117 2.33 -9.76 -2.04
C VAL A 117 2.81 -11.01 -2.76
N LEU A 118 4.08 -11.35 -2.55
CA LEU A 118 4.66 -12.59 -3.05
C LEU A 118 4.17 -13.78 -2.22
N GLY A 119 3.89 -14.89 -2.90
CA GLY A 119 3.37 -16.10 -2.26
C GLY A 119 1.85 -16.13 -2.13
N GLY A 120 1.15 -15.05 -2.50
CA GLY A 120 -0.30 -14.97 -2.56
C GLY A 120 -0.90 -14.10 -1.45
N ILE A 121 -2.16 -13.74 -1.62
CA ILE A 121 -2.92 -12.89 -0.68
C ILE A 121 -4.03 -13.67 0.00
N LEU A 122 -4.29 -13.35 1.26
CA LEU A 122 -5.43 -13.88 2.00
C LEU A 122 -6.64 -12.93 1.90
N GLN A 123 -7.83 -13.48 2.08
CA GLN A 123 -9.07 -12.69 2.08
C GLN A 123 -9.10 -11.65 3.22
N SER A 124 -8.45 -11.91 4.35
CA SER A 124 -8.32 -10.95 5.45
C SER A 124 -7.52 -9.71 5.06
N GLU A 125 -6.48 -9.86 4.25
CA GLU A 125 -5.65 -8.75 3.75
C GLU A 125 -6.41 -7.92 2.72
N MET A 126 -7.16 -8.59 1.84
CA MET A 126 -8.04 -7.94 0.87
C MET A 126 -9.10 -7.07 1.56
N ARG A 127 -9.73 -7.60 2.61
CA ARG A 127 -10.68 -6.85 3.43
C ARG A 127 -10.04 -5.58 4.03
N CYS A 128 -8.83 -5.69 4.59
CA CYS A 128 -8.13 -4.54 5.16
C CYS A 128 -7.84 -3.45 4.15
N ALA A 129 -7.48 -3.79 2.91
CA ALA A 129 -7.27 -2.81 1.85
C ALA A 129 -8.54 -1.97 1.58
N TYR A 130 -9.72 -2.61 1.54
CA TYR A 130 -10.99 -1.91 1.36
C TYR A 130 -11.35 -1.01 2.55
N GLU A 131 -11.13 -1.48 3.78
CA GLU A 131 -11.38 -0.68 4.98
C GLU A 131 -10.52 0.59 4.99
N VAL A 132 -9.20 0.46 4.74
CA VAL A 132 -8.27 1.59 4.69
C VAL A 132 -8.57 2.53 3.53
N SER A 133 -8.94 1.99 2.36
CA SER A 133 -9.34 2.79 1.19
C SER A 133 -10.53 3.69 1.51
N LYS A 134 -11.54 3.16 2.22
CA LYS A 134 -12.72 3.92 2.66
C LYS A 134 -12.39 4.94 3.75
N GLU A 135 -11.53 4.58 4.70
CA GLU A 135 -11.14 5.47 5.81
C GLU A 135 -10.31 6.67 5.32
N LEU A 136 -9.39 6.46 4.38
CA LEU A 136 -8.45 7.47 3.91
C LEU A 136 -8.82 8.12 2.57
N ASN A 137 -10.00 7.80 2.02
CA ASN A 137 -10.47 8.25 0.70
C ASN A 137 -9.40 8.11 -0.40
N CYS A 138 -8.70 6.97 -0.40
CA CYS A 138 -7.62 6.66 -1.33
C CYS A 138 -7.93 5.38 -2.10
N GLU A 139 -7.32 5.20 -3.26
CA GLU A 139 -7.50 3.98 -4.05
C GLU A 139 -6.37 3.00 -3.72
N ILE A 140 -6.73 1.83 -3.19
CA ILE A 140 -5.78 0.78 -2.83
C ILE A 140 -6.07 -0.45 -3.68
N PHE A 141 -5.10 -0.84 -4.48
CA PHE A 141 -5.12 -2.09 -5.23
C PHE A 141 -4.18 -3.08 -4.55
N ILE A 142 -4.74 -4.19 -4.06
CA ILE A 142 -3.95 -5.28 -3.50
C ILE A 142 -4.02 -6.48 -4.43
N GLY A 143 -2.85 -7.05 -4.72
CA GLY A 143 -2.71 -8.26 -5.51
C GLY A 143 -1.62 -9.16 -4.95
N GLY A 144 -1.57 -10.37 -5.48
CA GLY A 144 -0.48 -11.29 -5.22
C GLY A 144 -0.41 -12.32 -6.34
N THR A 145 0.43 -13.32 -6.16
CA THR A 145 0.57 -14.42 -7.14
C THR A 145 -0.72 -15.25 -7.26
N SER A 146 -1.46 -15.41 -6.16
CA SER A 146 -2.72 -16.16 -6.11
C SER A 146 -3.57 -15.68 -4.94
N ILE A 147 -4.89 -15.86 -5.01
CA ILE A 147 -5.80 -15.61 -3.88
C ILE A 147 -5.92 -16.91 -3.09
N LEU A 148 -5.52 -16.87 -1.83
CA LEU A 148 -5.37 -18.04 -0.97
C LEU A 148 -6.40 -18.08 0.14
N THR A 149 -6.80 -19.31 0.45
CA THR A 149 -7.54 -19.68 1.66
C THR A 149 -6.60 -20.38 2.66
N PRO A 150 -6.90 -20.35 3.97
CA PRO A 150 -6.03 -20.98 4.97
C PRO A 150 -5.73 -22.45 4.68
N SER A 151 -6.71 -23.21 4.19
CA SER A 151 -6.54 -24.61 3.80
C SER A 151 -5.55 -24.79 2.65
N GLN A 152 -5.56 -23.87 1.66
CA GLN A 152 -4.61 -23.90 0.55
C GLN A 152 -3.19 -23.59 1.01
N VAL A 153 -3.03 -22.60 1.91
CA VAL A 153 -1.72 -22.27 2.50
C VAL A 153 -1.13 -23.48 3.23
N LEU A 154 -1.92 -24.16 4.07
CA LEU A 154 -1.46 -25.34 4.79
C LEU A 154 -1.08 -26.49 3.85
N LYS A 155 -1.84 -26.68 2.77
CA LYS A 155 -1.52 -27.68 1.74
C LYS A 155 -0.20 -27.37 1.04
N GLN A 156 0.01 -26.13 0.62
CA GLN A 156 1.25 -25.67 -0.01
C GLN A 156 2.46 -25.84 0.93
N LEU A 157 2.32 -25.50 2.20
CA LEU A 157 3.37 -25.69 3.20
C LEU A 157 3.72 -27.17 3.41
N LYS A 158 2.72 -28.06 3.44
CA LYS A 158 2.94 -29.51 3.56
C LYS A 158 3.68 -30.05 2.33
N GLU A 159 3.29 -29.63 1.13
CA GLU A 159 3.93 -30.03 -0.12
C GLU A 159 5.40 -29.57 -0.17
N GLN A 160 5.68 -28.32 0.23
CA GLN A 160 7.05 -27.81 0.28
C GLN A 160 7.90 -28.47 1.37
N SER A 161 7.31 -28.79 2.53
CA SER A 161 8.02 -29.50 3.60
C SER A 161 8.38 -30.94 3.23
N SER A 162 7.68 -31.56 2.29
CA SER A 162 7.98 -32.94 1.86
C SER A 162 9.06 -33.00 0.78
N MET A 163 9.42 -31.86 0.18
CA MET A 163 10.45 -31.75 -0.85
C MET A 163 11.84 -31.38 -0.30
N ASN A 164 11.96 -31.11 1.00
CA ASN A 164 13.22 -30.87 1.71
C ASN A 164 13.50 -32.00 2.70
#